data_AF-A0A834B3N4-F1
#
_entry.id   AF-A0A834B3N4-F1
#
_cell.length_a   1.000
_cell.length_b   1.000
_cell.length_c   1.000
_cell.angle_alpha   90.00
_cell.angle_beta   90.00
_cell.angle_gamma   90.00
#
_symmetry.space_group_name_H-M   'P 1'
#
loop_
_entity.id
_entity.type
_entity.pdbx_description
1 polymer ?
#
loop_
_entity_poly.entity_id
_entity_poly.type
_entity_poly.pdbx_seq_one_letter_code
_entity_poly.pdbx_strand_id
1 'polypeptide(L)'
;MALRISPRQLPHPKVLTPEKCQVLFLAGWPHPGAAECWSWGDLVGAGSPRPTLSLSPPWWSPPQVVQLLTSDLLLSLRTALWQKQAGASQALGETYHASGAELAGFQRDLGSLRRLAHGFCPAYRKVFLHEATVRLMAGASPTRTHQLLEHSLRRRTPQSTKHGEVDAWPGQRERATAILLACRHLPLSFLSSPGQRAVLLAEAARTLEKVGDRRSCSDCQQMIVKLGGGTAIAAS
;
A
#
# COMPACT_ATOMS: atom_id res chain seq x y z
N MET A 1 8.78 -20.01 -46.32
CA MET A 1 7.43 -20.31 -45.78
C MET A 1 7.14 -19.26 -44.70
N ALA A 2 6.54 -18.14 -45.07
CA ALA A 2 6.26 -17.01 -44.17
C ALA A 2 4.80 -17.07 -43.74
N LEU A 3 4.53 -17.29 -42.45
CA LEU A 3 3.19 -17.28 -41.90
C LEU A 3 2.74 -15.81 -41.72
N ARG A 4 1.86 -15.35 -42.62
CA ARG A 4 1.05 -14.14 -42.44
C ARG A 4 0.04 -14.40 -41.32
N ILE A 5 0.20 -13.71 -40.19
CA ILE A 5 -0.81 -13.66 -39.13
C ILE A 5 -1.71 -12.45 -39.38
N SER A 6 -2.99 -12.70 -39.59
CA SER A 6 -4.04 -11.70 -39.82
C SER A 6 -4.43 -11.01 -38.49
N PRO A 7 -4.60 -9.68 -38.44
CA PRO A 7 -4.95 -8.98 -37.20
C PRO A 7 -6.47 -9.09 -36.95
N ARG A 8 -6.90 -10.18 -36.31
CA ARG A 8 -8.23 -10.23 -35.69
C ARG A 8 -8.17 -9.57 -34.31
N GLN A 9 -8.75 -8.37 -34.23
CA GLN A 9 -9.35 -7.71 -33.07
C GLN A 9 -8.90 -8.22 -31.69
N LEU A 10 -7.80 -7.67 -31.18
CA LEU A 10 -7.55 -7.66 -29.74
C LEU A 10 -8.57 -6.74 -29.08
N PRO A 11 -9.24 -7.15 -27.98
CA PRO A 11 -10.08 -6.24 -27.22
C PRO A 11 -9.22 -5.09 -26.71
N HIS A 12 -9.59 -3.87 -27.07
CA HIS A 12 -8.93 -2.66 -26.59
C HIS A 12 -8.79 -2.71 -25.07
N PRO A 13 -7.58 -2.52 -24.50
CA PRO A 13 -7.46 -2.33 -23.07
C PRO A 13 -8.31 -1.10 -22.71
N LYS A 14 -9.31 -1.29 -21.85
CA LYS A 14 -10.10 -0.17 -21.33
C LYS A 14 -9.13 0.75 -20.57
N VAL A 15 -8.68 1.80 -21.25
CA VAL A 15 -7.85 2.85 -20.67
C VAL A 15 -8.62 3.40 -19.48
N LEU A 16 -8.06 3.23 -18.28
CA LEU A 16 -8.64 3.79 -17.06
C LEU A 16 -8.62 5.32 -17.24
N THR A 17 -9.80 5.93 -17.24
CA THR A 17 -9.91 7.39 -17.36
C THR A 17 -9.26 8.05 -16.15
N PRO A 18 -8.72 9.28 -16.29
CA PRO A 18 -8.08 10.02 -15.20
C PRO A 18 -8.96 10.11 -13.94
N GLU A 19 -10.28 10.28 -14.11
CA GLU A 19 -11.24 10.29 -13.01
C GLU A 19 -11.35 8.95 -12.26
N LYS A 20 -11.22 7.81 -12.95
CA LYS A 20 -11.24 6.49 -12.29
C LYS A 20 -9.96 6.24 -11.48
N CYS A 21 -8.81 6.73 -11.97
CA CYS A 21 -7.57 6.76 -11.21
C CYS A 21 -7.68 7.69 -9.99
N GLN A 22 -8.35 8.82 -10.14
CA GLN A 22 -8.60 9.79 -9.06
C GLN A 22 -9.50 9.19 -7.96
N VAL A 23 -10.55 8.45 -8.31
CA VAL A 23 -11.43 7.78 -7.33
C VAL A 23 -10.71 6.66 -6.57
N LEU A 24 -9.90 5.83 -7.24
CA LEU A 24 -9.07 4.80 -6.59
C LEU A 24 -7.99 5.39 -5.66
N PHE A 25 -7.57 6.62 -5.95
CA PHE A 25 -6.58 7.36 -5.18
C PHE A 25 -7.20 8.10 -3.99
N LEU A 26 -8.33 8.78 -4.19
CA LEU A 26 -9.12 9.45 -3.15
C LEU A 26 -9.67 8.47 -2.12
N ALA A 27 -10.00 7.23 -2.51
CA ALA A 27 -10.37 6.17 -1.56
C ALA A 27 -9.22 5.77 -0.61
N GLY A 28 -7.98 6.14 -0.91
CA GLY A 28 -6.82 5.96 -0.02
C GLY A 28 -6.41 7.23 0.74
N TRP A 29 -7.08 8.36 0.51
CA TRP A 29 -6.82 9.62 1.19
C TRP A 29 -8.01 9.96 2.08
N PRO A 30 -7.79 10.64 3.22
CA PRO A 30 -8.89 11.02 4.10
C PRO A 30 -9.94 11.82 3.32
N HIS A 31 -11.21 11.48 3.51
CA HIS A 31 -12.33 12.28 3.03
C HIS A 31 -12.20 13.71 3.58
N PRO A 32 -12.72 14.74 2.86
CA PRO A 32 -12.60 16.15 3.28
C PRO A 32 -13.16 16.45 4.68
N GLY A 33 -13.97 15.55 5.27
CA GLY A 33 -14.46 15.67 6.65
C GLY A 33 -13.46 15.31 7.76
N ALA A 34 -12.31 14.68 7.46
CA ALA A 34 -11.29 14.31 8.46
C ALA A 34 -10.13 15.31 8.56
N ALA A 35 -10.25 16.48 7.92
CA ALA A 35 -9.20 17.50 7.88
C ALA A 35 -9.08 18.33 9.18
N GLU A 36 -10.05 18.25 10.09
CA GLU A 36 -10.06 19.07 11.32
C GLU A 36 -9.08 18.59 12.41
N CYS A 37 -8.45 17.43 12.27
CA CYS A 37 -7.51 16.92 13.29
C CYS A 37 -6.03 17.33 13.09
N TRP A 38 -5.70 18.15 12.10
CA TRP A 38 -4.34 18.68 11.94
C TRP A 38 -4.28 20.09 12.51
N SER A 39 -4.17 20.19 13.85
CA SER A 39 -3.82 21.44 14.53
C SER A 39 -2.40 21.87 14.15
N TRP A 40 -2.27 22.56 13.02
CA TRP A 40 -1.20 23.51 12.76
C TRP A 40 -1.80 24.89 12.96
N GLY A 41 -1.76 25.38 14.20
CA GLY A 41 -2.45 26.63 14.51
C GLY A 41 -2.34 27.12 15.94
N ASP A 42 -1.10 27.29 16.44
CA ASP A 42 -0.79 28.55 17.13
C ASP A 42 0.01 29.39 16.14
N LEU A 43 -0.65 29.94 15.12
CA LEU A 43 -0.16 31.09 14.33
C LEU A 43 -1.35 31.70 13.57
N VAL A 44 -1.94 32.70 14.23
CA VAL A 44 -2.60 33.89 13.66
C VAL A 44 -3.93 33.69 12.90
N GLY A 45 -5.01 34.10 13.57
CA GLY A 45 -5.85 35.21 13.09
C GLY A 45 -6.91 34.92 12.03
N ALA A 46 -8.14 34.73 12.51
CA ALA A 46 -9.43 35.13 11.92
C ALA A 46 -9.61 35.12 10.39
N GLY A 47 -10.45 34.20 9.90
CA GLY A 47 -11.07 34.31 8.58
C GLY A 47 -11.46 32.94 8.02
N SER A 48 -12.71 32.54 8.25
CA SER A 48 -13.29 31.29 7.72
C SER A 48 -13.15 31.18 6.20
N PRO A 49 -12.54 30.11 5.64
CA PRO A 49 -12.69 29.77 4.24
C PRO A 49 -13.62 28.55 4.05
N ARG A 50 -14.54 28.68 3.09
CA ARG A 50 -15.30 27.59 2.47
C ARG A 50 -14.39 26.39 2.13
N PRO A 51 -14.92 25.14 2.17
CA PRO A 51 -14.12 23.96 1.85
C PRO A 51 -13.93 23.87 0.33
N THR A 52 -12.83 24.44 -0.15
CA THR A 52 -12.30 24.18 -1.50
C THR A 52 -11.53 22.87 -1.44
N LEU A 53 -11.81 21.95 -2.37
CA LEU A 53 -11.25 20.60 -2.47
C LEU A 53 -9.72 20.56 -2.80
N SER A 54 -8.88 21.38 -2.15
CA SER A 54 -7.43 21.33 -2.36
C SER A 54 -6.79 20.31 -1.43
N LEU A 55 -6.53 19.11 -1.97
CA LEU A 55 -5.76 18.05 -1.31
C LEU A 55 -4.27 18.41 -1.11
N SER A 56 -3.83 19.56 -1.64
CA SER A 56 -2.44 20.02 -1.62
C SER A 56 -2.24 21.14 -0.60
N PRO A 57 -1.07 21.19 0.07
CA PRO A 57 -0.66 22.36 0.83
C PRO A 57 -0.74 23.62 -0.07
N PRO A 58 -1.04 24.80 0.49
CA PRO A 58 -1.26 26.03 -0.28
C PRO A 58 -0.04 26.49 -1.12
N TRP A 59 1.11 25.85 -0.94
CA TRP A 59 2.37 26.12 -1.63
C TRP A 59 2.77 25.07 -2.69
N TRP A 60 1.93 24.06 -2.93
CA TRP A 60 2.22 22.99 -3.87
C TRP A 60 1.54 23.26 -5.23
N SER A 61 2.32 23.24 -6.31
CA SER A 61 1.83 23.49 -7.68
C SER A 61 1.11 22.26 -8.30
N PRO A 62 0.05 22.43 -9.11
CA PRO A 62 -0.60 21.31 -9.81
C PRO A 62 0.34 20.27 -10.47
N PRO A 63 1.44 20.66 -11.16
CA PRO A 63 2.35 19.67 -11.77
C PRO A 63 3.05 18.78 -10.75
N GLN A 64 3.44 19.32 -9.59
CA GLN A 64 4.06 18.52 -8.54
C GLN A 64 3.07 17.46 -8.01
N VAL A 65 1.75 17.76 -7.97
CA VAL A 65 0.74 16.82 -7.43
C VAL A 65 0.67 15.66 -8.40
N VAL A 66 0.52 15.97 -9.70
CA VAL A 66 0.52 14.98 -10.76
C VAL A 66 1.78 14.11 -10.72
N GLN A 67 2.96 14.68 -10.49
CA GLN A 67 4.20 13.92 -10.35
C GLN A 67 4.20 12.97 -9.14
N LEU A 68 3.68 13.43 -8.00
CA LEU A 68 3.56 12.60 -6.79
C LEU A 68 2.62 11.42 -7.04
N LEU A 69 1.45 11.69 -7.63
CA LEU A 69 0.46 10.68 -8.01
C LEU A 69 1.03 9.66 -8.99
N THR A 70 1.73 10.15 -10.01
CA THR A 70 2.33 9.31 -11.05
C THR A 70 3.40 8.40 -10.44
N SER A 71 4.25 8.95 -9.56
CA SER A 71 5.30 8.16 -8.88
C SER A 71 4.70 7.07 -8.00
N ASP A 72 3.67 7.39 -7.22
CA ASP A 72 2.98 6.41 -6.36
C ASP A 72 2.25 5.33 -7.16
N LEU A 73 1.59 5.71 -8.26
CA LEU A 73 0.92 4.77 -9.15
C LEU A 73 1.92 3.81 -9.80
N LEU A 74 3.05 4.31 -10.31
CA LEU A 74 4.10 3.49 -10.93
C LEU A 74 4.68 2.49 -9.93
N LEU A 75 4.96 2.92 -8.70
CA LEU A 75 5.43 2.04 -7.63
C LEU A 75 4.40 0.95 -7.32
N SER A 76 3.13 1.34 -7.15
CA SER A 76 2.02 0.40 -6.90
C SER A 76 1.85 -0.63 -8.02
N LEU A 77 1.94 -0.20 -9.28
CA LEU A 77 1.87 -1.08 -10.45
C LEU A 77 3.03 -2.08 -10.47
N ARG A 78 4.26 -1.62 -10.22
CA ARG A 78 5.43 -2.51 -10.17
C ARG A 78 5.33 -3.51 -9.04
N THR A 79 4.85 -3.09 -7.87
CA THR A 79 4.57 -4.01 -6.77
C THR A 79 3.56 -5.08 -7.20
N ALA A 80 2.44 -4.69 -7.81
CA ALA A 80 1.42 -5.64 -8.25
C ALA A 80 1.94 -6.65 -9.29
N LEU A 81 2.73 -6.19 -10.26
CA LEU A 81 3.36 -7.05 -11.27
C LEU A 81 4.34 -8.05 -10.63
N TRP A 82 5.25 -7.55 -9.79
CA TRP A 82 6.17 -8.40 -9.03
C TRP A 82 5.42 -9.43 -8.17
N GLN A 83 4.35 -9.01 -7.48
CA GLN A 83 3.58 -9.92 -6.64
C GLN A 83 2.89 -11.03 -7.44
N LYS A 84 2.41 -10.71 -8.66
CA LYS A 84 1.79 -11.68 -9.58
C LYS A 84 2.83 -12.69 -10.07
N GLN A 85 4.00 -12.23 -10.47
CA GLN A 85 5.11 -13.11 -10.90
C GLN A 85 5.59 -13.98 -9.74
N ALA A 86 5.77 -13.39 -8.56
CA ALA A 86 6.14 -14.13 -7.35
C ALA A 86 5.12 -15.21 -6.99
N GLY A 87 3.82 -14.92 -7.09
CA GLY A 87 2.77 -15.91 -6.85
C GLY A 87 2.77 -17.06 -7.87
N ALA A 88 3.04 -16.76 -9.15
CA ALA A 88 3.15 -17.78 -10.19
C ALA A 88 4.36 -18.70 -9.97
N SER A 89 5.53 -18.13 -9.62
CA SER A 89 6.73 -18.92 -9.30
C SER A 89 6.56 -19.73 -8.01
N GLN A 90 5.92 -19.18 -6.97
CA GLN A 90 5.62 -19.93 -5.74
C GLN A 90 4.73 -21.15 -5.99
N ALA A 91 3.80 -21.09 -6.94
CA ALA A 91 2.99 -22.23 -7.33
C ALA A 91 3.82 -23.35 -7.99
N LEU A 92 4.98 -23.01 -8.57
CA LEU A 92 5.96 -23.92 -9.13
C LEU A 92 7.02 -24.36 -8.11
N GLY A 93 6.96 -23.87 -6.87
CA GLY A 93 7.96 -24.14 -5.83
C GLY A 93 9.24 -23.30 -5.93
N GLU A 94 9.26 -22.29 -6.82
CA GLU A 94 10.42 -21.42 -7.03
C GLU A 94 10.30 -20.10 -6.27
N THR A 95 11.41 -19.62 -5.70
CA THR A 95 11.50 -18.28 -5.11
C THR A 95 11.83 -17.26 -6.19
N TYR A 96 10.88 -16.36 -6.47
CA TYR A 96 11.10 -15.28 -7.43
C TYR A 96 11.60 -14.00 -6.76
N HIS A 97 12.70 -13.48 -7.30
CA HIS A 97 13.23 -12.16 -6.98
C HIS A 97 13.15 -11.26 -8.21
N ALA A 98 12.93 -9.96 -8.00
CA ALA A 98 12.86 -9.01 -9.10
C ALA A 98 14.21 -8.91 -9.82
N SER A 99 14.18 -8.77 -11.14
CA SER A 99 15.39 -8.56 -11.94
C SER A 99 16.06 -7.21 -11.63
N GLY A 100 17.34 -7.08 -11.98
CA GLY A 100 18.08 -5.82 -11.79
C GLY A 100 17.43 -4.62 -12.50
N ALA A 101 16.83 -4.83 -13.67
CA ALA A 101 16.11 -3.79 -14.42
C ALA A 101 14.83 -3.34 -13.70
N GLU A 102 14.06 -4.28 -13.14
CA GLU A 102 12.85 -3.98 -12.36
C GLU A 102 13.19 -3.21 -11.08
N LEU A 103 14.26 -3.62 -10.38
CA LEU A 103 14.74 -2.93 -9.18
C LEU A 103 15.25 -1.52 -9.51
N ALA A 104 16.03 -1.36 -10.59
CA ALA A 104 16.54 -0.05 -11.02
C ALA A 104 15.39 0.90 -11.38
N GLY A 105 14.37 0.40 -12.08
CA GLY A 105 13.13 1.14 -12.31
C GLY A 105 12.51 1.55 -10.97
N PHE A 106 12.23 0.58 -10.10
CA PHE A 106 11.55 0.83 -8.82
C PHE A 106 12.26 1.90 -7.98
N GLN A 107 13.59 1.82 -7.88
CA GLN A 107 14.40 2.80 -7.16
C GLN A 107 14.35 4.20 -7.77
N ARG A 108 14.28 4.32 -9.11
CA ARG A 108 14.12 5.62 -9.79
C ARG A 108 12.82 6.31 -9.39
N ASP A 109 11.72 5.58 -9.38
CA ASP A 109 10.40 6.14 -9.05
C ASP A 109 10.30 6.43 -7.55
N LEU A 110 10.89 5.57 -6.70
CA LEU A 110 11.00 5.81 -5.26
C LEU A 110 11.83 7.05 -4.95
N GLY A 111 12.93 7.28 -5.69
CA GLY A 111 13.72 8.50 -5.58
C GLY A 111 12.91 9.75 -5.93
N SER A 112 12.05 9.67 -6.95
CA SER A 112 11.14 10.75 -7.33
C SER A 112 10.08 11.02 -6.26
N LEU A 113 9.47 9.95 -5.73
CA LEU A 113 8.54 10.05 -4.60
C LEU A 113 9.19 10.70 -3.37
N ARG A 114 10.42 10.32 -3.01
CA ARG A 114 11.16 10.89 -1.87
C ARG A 114 11.43 12.39 -2.01
N ARG A 115 11.81 12.84 -3.21
CA ARG A 115 12.02 14.28 -3.49
C ARG A 115 10.73 15.07 -3.32
N LEU A 116 9.61 14.52 -3.78
CA LEU A 116 8.29 15.16 -3.68
C LEU A 116 7.71 15.08 -2.25
N ALA A 117 7.97 14.01 -1.52
CA ALA A 117 7.45 13.80 -0.17
C ALA A 117 8.03 14.77 0.87
N HIS A 118 9.21 15.37 0.61
CA HIS A 118 9.85 16.33 1.53
C HIS A 118 8.93 17.47 1.97
N GLY A 119 7.93 17.83 1.16
CA GLY A 119 6.96 18.88 1.47
C GLY A 119 5.58 18.42 1.93
N PHE A 120 5.33 17.11 2.02
CA PHE A 120 3.99 16.59 2.25
C PHE A 120 4.02 15.35 3.14
N CYS A 121 3.79 15.56 4.44
CA CYS A 121 3.88 14.55 5.49
C CYS A 121 3.08 13.25 5.20
N PRO A 122 1.87 13.28 4.59
CA PRO A 122 1.15 12.05 4.26
C PRO A 122 1.85 11.18 3.19
N ALA A 123 2.66 11.75 2.30
CA ALA A 123 3.43 10.97 1.32
C ALA A 123 4.60 10.20 1.94
N TYR A 124 5.14 10.64 3.09
CA TYR A 124 6.24 9.93 3.76
C TYR A 124 5.86 8.50 4.17
N ARG A 125 4.59 8.27 4.55
CA ARG A 125 4.13 6.92 4.91
C ARG A 125 4.20 5.96 3.71
N LYS A 126 3.87 6.46 2.52
CA LYS A 126 4.01 5.70 1.27
C LYS A 126 5.47 5.46 0.90
N VAL A 127 6.36 6.42 1.17
CA VAL A 127 7.81 6.23 0.97
C VAL A 127 8.33 5.04 1.77
N PHE A 128 8.00 4.94 3.07
CA PHE A 128 8.44 3.80 3.90
C PHE A 128 7.89 2.46 3.42
N LEU A 129 6.61 2.42 3.02
CA LEU A 129 5.97 1.23 2.49
C LEU A 129 6.64 0.77 1.18
N HIS A 130 6.90 1.68 0.27
CA HIS A 130 7.58 1.39 -1.00
C HIS A 130 9.05 1.03 -0.79
N GLU A 131 9.72 1.61 0.21
CA GLU A 131 11.08 1.24 0.59
C GLU A 131 11.15 -0.19 1.17
N ALA A 132 10.19 -0.57 2.02
CA ALA A 132 10.08 -1.96 2.45
C ALA A 132 9.82 -2.90 1.26
N THR A 133 8.98 -2.47 0.32
CA THR A 133 8.62 -3.27 -0.86
C THR A 133 9.83 -3.54 -1.76
N VAL A 134 10.67 -2.55 -2.08
CA VAL A 134 11.86 -2.77 -2.91
C VAL A 134 12.87 -3.71 -2.24
N ARG A 135 12.94 -3.70 -0.90
CA ARG A 135 13.76 -4.64 -0.14
C ARG A 135 13.23 -6.07 -0.24
N LEU A 136 11.91 -6.25 -0.19
CA LEU A 136 11.28 -7.56 -0.42
C LEU A 136 11.53 -8.04 -1.86
N MET A 137 11.38 -7.17 -2.85
CA MET A 137 11.65 -7.47 -4.27
C MET A 137 13.09 -7.95 -4.49
N ALA A 138 14.04 -7.32 -3.80
CA ALA A 138 15.46 -7.64 -3.88
C ALA A 138 15.89 -8.84 -3.03
N GLY A 139 14.99 -9.47 -2.26
CA GLY A 139 15.35 -10.54 -1.33
C GLY A 139 16.29 -10.08 -0.21
N ALA A 140 16.25 -8.79 0.16
CA ALA A 140 17.13 -8.25 1.18
C ALA A 140 16.79 -8.77 2.59
N SER A 141 17.73 -8.62 3.53
CA SER A 141 17.60 -9.12 4.91
C SER A 141 16.22 -8.82 5.53
N PRO A 142 15.53 -9.85 6.07
CA PRO A 142 14.18 -9.74 6.60
C PRO A 142 14.08 -8.85 7.84
N THR A 143 15.13 -8.78 8.68
CA THR A 143 15.13 -7.96 9.91
C THR A 143 14.92 -6.49 9.63
N ARG A 144 15.73 -5.92 8.73
CA ARG A 144 15.65 -4.50 8.40
C ARG A 144 14.38 -4.16 7.62
N THR A 145 13.87 -5.10 6.83
CA THR A 145 12.59 -4.96 6.12
C THR A 145 11.42 -4.97 7.11
N HIS A 146 11.45 -5.86 8.10
CA HIS A 146 10.47 -5.88 9.19
C HIS A 146 10.45 -4.56 9.95
N GLN A 147 11.61 -4.00 10.31
CA GLN A 147 11.70 -2.71 11.01
C GLN A 147 11.07 -1.54 10.23
N LEU A 148 11.21 -1.52 8.89
CA LEU A 148 10.59 -0.51 8.03
C LEU A 148 9.06 -0.69 7.95
N LEU A 149 8.59 -1.94 7.86
CA LEU A 149 7.17 -2.25 7.91
C LEU A 149 6.60 -1.85 9.27
N GLU A 150 7.27 -2.19 10.38
CA GLU A 150 6.92 -1.75 11.73
C GLU A 150 6.83 -0.23 11.87
N HIS A 151 7.67 0.54 11.16
CA HIS A 151 7.53 2.00 11.13
C HIS A 151 6.23 2.46 10.44
N SER A 152 5.77 1.72 9.42
CA SER A 152 4.46 1.93 8.77
C SER A 152 3.29 1.43 9.64
N LEU A 153 3.53 0.46 10.54
CA LEU A 153 2.55 -0.11 11.46
C LEU A 153 2.39 0.71 12.74
N ARG A 154 3.44 1.37 13.21
CA ARG A 154 3.44 2.19 14.41
C ARG A 154 2.63 3.47 14.21
N ARG A 155 1.35 3.39 14.57
CA ARG A 155 0.63 4.54 15.10
C ARG A 155 1.10 4.80 16.53
N ARG A 156 1.48 6.05 16.83
CA ARG A 156 1.14 6.65 18.13
C ARG A 156 -0.36 6.40 18.31
N THR A 157 -0.68 5.48 19.21
CA THR A 157 -2.04 5.20 19.63
C THR A 157 -2.31 6.17 20.78
N PRO A 158 -3.09 7.26 20.64
CA PRO A 158 -3.86 7.70 21.78
C PRO A 158 -4.93 6.64 21.98
N GLN A 159 -4.93 6.00 23.14
CA GLN A 159 -6.08 5.24 23.59
C GLN A 159 -7.29 6.18 23.56
N SER A 160 -8.14 6.07 22.55
CA SER A 160 -9.48 6.65 22.60
C SER A 160 -10.45 5.50 22.77
N THR A 161 -10.59 5.10 24.03
CA THR A 161 -11.71 4.32 24.52
C THR A 161 -12.96 5.20 24.33
N LYS A 162 -13.95 4.69 23.59
CA LYS A 162 -15.31 5.25 23.43
C LYS A 162 -15.49 6.36 22.37
N HIS A 163 -15.72 5.97 21.11
CA HIS A 163 -16.95 6.34 20.40
C HIS A 163 -17.00 5.58 19.07
N GLY A 164 -18.20 5.20 18.65
CA GLY A 164 -18.43 4.73 17.29
C GLY A 164 -18.18 5.86 16.29
N GLU A 165 -18.22 5.45 15.03
CA GLU A 165 -18.29 6.31 13.85
C GLU A 165 -16.99 6.54 13.08
N VAL A 166 -17.22 6.49 11.77
CA VAL A 166 -16.37 6.56 10.60
C VAL A 166 -15.22 7.55 10.76
N ASP A 167 -13.98 7.06 10.69
CA ASP A 167 -12.91 7.82 10.06
C ASP A 167 -11.86 6.85 9.53
N ALA A 168 -11.79 6.75 8.20
CA ALA A 168 -10.67 6.14 7.49
C ALA A 168 -9.45 7.04 7.71
N TRP A 169 -8.82 6.91 8.88
CA TRP A 169 -7.67 7.71 9.25
C TRP A 169 -6.60 7.62 8.15
N PRO A 170 -5.94 8.74 7.76
CA PRO A 170 -4.84 8.70 6.81
C PRO A 170 -3.80 7.68 7.30
N GLY A 171 -3.31 6.79 6.43
CA GLY A 171 -2.35 5.74 6.79
C GLY A 171 -2.95 4.37 7.15
N GLN A 172 -4.26 4.22 7.33
CA GLN A 172 -4.84 2.91 7.68
C GLN A 172 -4.70 1.91 6.53
N ARG A 173 -4.89 2.38 5.29
CA ARG A 173 -4.64 1.58 4.07
C ARG A 173 -3.18 1.15 3.99
N GLU A 174 -2.23 2.06 4.18
CA GLU A 174 -0.80 1.77 4.17
C GLU A 174 -0.42 0.76 5.27
N ARG A 175 -1.02 0.89 6.46
CA ARG A 175 -0.86 -0.07 7.56
C ARG A 175 -1.37 -1.47 7.16
N ALA A 176 -2.57 -1.56 6.59
CA ALA A 176 -3.12 -2.84 6.14
C ALA A 176 -2.25 -3.48 5.05
N THR A 177 -1.76 -2.68 4.10
CA THR A 177 -0.81 -3.15 3.07
C THR A 177 0.51 -3.61 3.68
N ALA A 178 1.04 -2.90 4.69
CA ALA A 178 2.24 -3.30 5.40
C ALA A 178 2.07 -4.65 6.12
N ILE A 179 0.93 -4.86 6.80
CA ILE A 179 0.59 -6.16 7.43
C ILE A 179 0.56 -7.27 6.38
N LEU A 180 -0.13 -7.04 5.25
CA LEU A 180 -0.25 -8.03 4.18
C LEU A 180 1.12 -8.38 3.60
N LEU A 181 1.96 -7.38 3.30
CA LEU A 181 3.33 -7.58 2.80
C LEU A 181 4.21 -8.33 3.80
N ALA A 182 4.17 -7.93 5.08
CA ALA A 182 4.93 -8.57 6.14
C ALA A 182 4.55 -10.06 6.23
N CYS A 183 3.26 -10.35 6.35
CA CYS A 183 2.75 -11.72 6.42
C CYS A 183 3.13 -12.52 5.17
N ARG A 184 2.98 -11.96 3.98
CA ARG A 184 3.19 -12.72 2.75
C ARG A 184 4.67 -13.06 2.50
N HIS A 185 5.59 -12.19 2.88
CA HIS A 185 6.97 -12.25 2.41
C HIS A 185 8.04 -12.43 3.47
N LEU A 186 7.74 -12.13 4.73
CA LEU A 186 8.72 -12.34 5.81
C LEU A 186 8.59 -13.75 6.39
N PRO A 187 9.71 -14.35 6.83
CA PRO A 187 9.68 -15.64 7.53
C PRO A 187 8.77 -15.59 8.76
N LEU A 188 8.19 -16.74 9.11
CA LEU A 188 7.27 -16.86 10.25
C LEU A 188 7.90 -16.42 11.58
N SER A 189 9.22 -16.56 11.74
CA SER A 189 9.96 -16.18 12.94
C SER A 189 10.02 -14.67 13.21
N PHE A 190 9.78 -13.83 12.20
CA PHE A 190 9.80 -12.38 12.35
C PHE A 190 8.47 -11.79 12.78
N LEU A 191 7.40 -12.52 12.52
CA LEU A 191 6.06 -12.11 12.88
C LEU A 191 5.69 -12.81 14.18
N SER A 192 4.85 -12.16 14.97
CA SER A 192 4.29 -12.72 16.20
C SER A 192 3.63 -14.10 15.95
N SER A 193 3.32 -14.82 17.02
CA SER A 193 2.72 -16.17 16.97
C SER A 193 1.64 -16.36 15.89
N PRO A 194 1.41 -17.57 15.36
CA PRO A 194 0.40 -17.81 14.30
C PRO A 194 -0.97 -17.18 14.60
N GLY A 195 -1.41 -17.21 15.86
CA GLY A 195 -2.63 -16.55 16.32
C GLY A 195 -2.58 -15.02 16.20
N GLN A 196 -1.50 -14.38 16.63
CA GLN A 196 -1.32 -12.94 16.49
C GLN A 196 -1.26 -12.51 15.02
N ARG A 197 -0.63 -13.33 14.16
CA ARG A 197 -0.61 -13.11 12.71
C ARG A 197 -2.00 -13.19 12.08
N ALA A 198 -2.83 -14.14 12.51
CA ALA A 198 -4.23 -14.22 12.08
C ALA A 198 -5.04 -12.99 12.50
N VAL A 199 -4.82 -12.48 13.72
CA VAL A 199 -5.46 -11.25 14.23
C VAL A 199 -5.08 -10.03 13.39
N LEU A 200 -3.78 -9.85 13.12
CA LEU A 200 -3.29 -8.75 12.27
C LEU A 200 -3.87 -8.84 10.85
N LEU A 201 -3.93 -10.04 10.27
CA LEU A 201 -4.54 -10.24 8.95
C LEU A 201 -6.04 -9.95 8.94
N ALA A 202 -6.76 -10.28 10.01
CA ALA A 202 -8.16 -9.94 10.15
C ALA A 202 -8.36 -8.42 10.26
N GLU A 203 -7.48 -7.72 10.98
CA GLU A 203 -7.46 -6.25 11.03
C GLU A 203 -7.22 -5.64 9.64
N ALA A 204 -6.24 -6.17 8.91
CA ALA A 204 -5.94 -5.74 7.55
C ALA A 204 -7.13 -5.98 6.61
N ALA A 205 -7.74 -7.17 6.64
CA ALA A 205 -8.89 -7.53 5.81
C ALA A 205 -10.07 -6.57 6.01
N ARG A 206 -10.43 -6.26 7.26
CA ARG A 206 -11.49 -5.29 7.58
C ARG A 206 -11.18 -3.89 7.05
N THR A 207 -9.92 -3.47 7.15
CA THR A 207 -9.50 -2.16 6.62
C THR A 207 -9.59 -2.13 5.10
N LEU A 208 -9.09 -3.18 4.43
CA LEU A 208 -9.07 -3.28 2.97
C LEU A 208 -10.48 -3.37 2.38
N GLU A 209 -11.40 -4.05 3.07
CA GLU A 209 -12.82 -4.08 2.72
C GLU A 209 -13.45 -2.69 2.77
N LYS A 210 -13.22 -1.94 3.87
CA LYS A 210 -13.73 -0.56 4.03
C LYS A 210 -13.25 0.39 2.95
N VAL A 211 -12.01 0.25 2.48
CA VAL A 211 -11.45 1.09 1.40
C VAL A 211 -11.70 0.53 -0.01
N GLY A 212 -12.41 -0.60 -0.12
CA GLY A 212 -12.80 -1.20 -1.40
C GLY A 212 -11.72 -2.04 -2.10
N ASP A 213 -10.60 -2.37 -1.45
CA ASP A 213 -9.56 -3.27 -1.99
C ASP A 213 -9.94 -4.74 -1.80
N ARG A 214 -10.90 -5.20 -2.61
CA ARG A 214 -11.44 -6.56 -2.56
C ARG A 214 -10.39 -7.65 -2.81
N ARG A 215 -9.41 -7.38 -3.67
CA ARG A 215 -8.35 -8.35 -3.99
C ARG A 215 -7.46 -8.60 -2.78
N SER A 216 -6.91 -7.54 -2.20
CA SER A 216 -6.06 -7.65 -1.02
C SER A 216 -6.82 -8.19 0.19
N CYS A 217 -8.11 -7.87 0.31
CA CYS A 217 -8.99 -8.45 1.34
C CYS A 217 -9.10 -9.97 1.19
N SER A 218 -9.36 -10.47 -0.02
CA SER A 218 -9.38 -11.91 -0.31
C SER A 218 -8.03 -12.58 -0.02
N ASP A 219 -6.91 -11.93 -0.35
CA ASP A 219 -5.57 -12.45 -0.06
C ASP A 219 -5.35 -12.61 1.46
N CYS A 220 -5.79 -11.64 2.27
CA CYS A 220 -5.75 -11.75 3.73
C CYS A 220 -6.56 -12.95 4.24
N GLN A 221 -7.80 -13.11 3.75
CA GLN A 221 -8.69 -14.21 4.15
C GLN A 221 -8.09 -15.58 3.82
N GLN A 222 -7.54 -15.74 2.61
CA GLN A 222 -6.88 -16.99 2.21
C GLN A 222 -5.68 -17.32 3.11
N MET A 223 -4.89 -16.33 3.51
CA MET A 223 -3.78 -16.56 4.42
C MET A 223 -4.24 -16.93 5.83
N ILE A 224 -5.33 -16.34 6.33
CA ILE A 224 -5.91 -16.70 7.64
C ILE A 224 -6.33 -18.18 7.64
N VAL A 225 -7.01 -18.64 6.60
CA VAL A 225 -7.42 -20.05 6.45
C VAL A 225 -6.20 -20.99 6.45
N LYS A 226 -5.14 -20.64 5.72
CA LYS A 226 -3.89 -21.42 5.67
C LYS A 226 -3.20 -21.54 7.03
N LEU A 227 -3.27 -20.50 7.87
CA LEU A 227 -2.72 -20.53 9.22
C LEU A 227 -3.55 -21.43 10.16
N GLY A 228 -4.87 -21.48 10.00
CA GLY A 228 -5.75 -22.36 10.77
C GLY A 228 -5.59 -23.84 10.41
N GLY A 229 -5.43 -24.17 9.12
CA GLY A 229 -5.29 -25.55 8.65
C GLY A 229 -4.00 -26.26 9.11
N GLY A 230 -2.96 -25.51 9.48
CA GLY A 230 -1.67 -26.08 9.91
C GLY A 230 -1.63 -26.61 11.35
N THR A 231 -2.67 -26.40 12.16
CA THR A 231 -2.72 -26.87 13.55
C THR A 231 -3.26 -28.29 13.72
N ALA A 232 -3.77 -28.93 12.65
CA ALA A 232 -4.36 -30.27 12.73
C ALA A 232 -3.35 -31.43 12.52
N ILE A 233 -2.08 -31.16 12.19
CA ILE A 233 -1.11 -32.21 11.80
C ILE A 233 0.03 -32.43 12.81
N ALA A 234 -0.05 -31.81 14.00
CA ALA A 234 0.95 -31.96 15.08
C ALA A 234 0.38 -32.67 16.33
N ALA A 235 -0.70 -33.43 16.17
CA ALA A 235 -1.26 -34.30 17.18
C ALA A 235 -1.62 -35.65 16.52
N SER A 236 -0.61 -36.46 16.21
CA SER A 236 -0.75 -37.89 15.91
C SER A 236 0.53 -38.59 16.33
#